data_AF-S6V8L7-F1
#
_entry.id   AF-S6V8L7-F1
#
_cell.length_a   1.000
_cell.length_b   1.000
_cell.length_c   1.000
_cell.angle_alpha   90.00
_cell.angle_beta   90.00
_cell.angle_gamma   90.00
#
_symmetry.space_group_name_H-M   'P 1'
#
loop_
_entity.id
_entity.type
_entity.pdbx_description
1 polymer ?
#
loop_
_entity_poly.entity_id
_entity_poly.type
_entity_poly.pdbx_seq_one_letter_code
_entity_poly.pdbx_strand_id
1 'polypeptide(L)'
;GLWALAAVLLRWLIMTLSHVSAHLAAFELLRQLRSRIARHLGEVPLSFFSQHSSADLRRTMSDDVGALEGFFAHSLPDSVSAAIMPPLTLTVLFIVDWRLALACIAPLPLAFLAQMLMV
;
A
#
# COMPACT_ATOMS: atom_id res chain seq x y z
N GLY A 1 -5.02 28.85 17.74
CA GLY A 1 -6.39 28.31 17.68
C GLY A 1 -6.83 28.06 16.25
N LEU A 2 -7.21 29.11 15.51
CA LEU A 2 -7.83 28.99 14.18
C LEU A 2 -6.93 28.34 13.11
N TRP A 3 -5.64 28.68 13.08
CA TRP A 3 -4.67 28.09 12.14
C TRP A 3 -4.48 26.58 12.33
N ALA A 4 -4.50 26.10 13.59
CA ALA A 4 -4.40 24.68 13.88
C ALA A 4 -5.67 23.93 13.41
N LEU A 5 -6.85 24.51 13.60
CA LEU A 5 -8.11 23.99 13.09
C LEU A 5 -8.12 23.91 11.56
N ALA A 6 -7.69 24.98 10.88
CA ALA A 6 -7.55 25.02 9.43
C ALA A 6 -6.57 23.94 8.93
N ALA A 7 -5.43 23.76 9.60
CA ALA A 7 -4.45 22.73 9.25
C ALA A 7 -5.00 21.30 9.41
N VAL A 8 -5.76 21.03 10.48
CA VAL A 8 -6.39 19.72 10.69
C VAL A 8 -7.45 19.43 9.63
N LEU A 9 -8.30 20.40 9.29
CA LEU A 9 -9.31 20.25 8.26
C LEU A 9 -8.68 20.05 6.88
N LEU A 10 -7.64 20.82 6.55
CA LEU A 10 -6.89 20.66 5.31
C LEU A 10 -6.22 19.27 5.24
N ARG A 11 -5.59 18.82 6.33
CA ARG A 11 -5.01 17.47 6.42
C ARG A 11 -6.07 16.41 6.18
N TRP A 12 -7.23 16.52 6.81
CA TRP A 12 -8.32 15.55 6.65
C TRP A 12 -8.82 15.50 5.21
N LEU A 13 -8.99 16.66 4.56
CA LEU A 13 -9.38 16.75 3.16
C LEU A 13 -8.33 16.11 2.24
N ILE A 14 -7.05 16.43 2.42
CA ILE A 14 -5.97 15.85 1.61
C ILE A 14 -5.89 14.33 1.81
N MET A 15 -5.99 13.84 3.04
CA MET A 15 -5.93 12.40 3.33
C MET A 15 -7.09 11.64 2.69
N THR A 16 -8.31 12.17 2.77
CA THR A 16 -9.48 11.54 2.14
C THR A 16 -9.35 11.51 0.62
N LEU A 17 -8.90 12.59 -0.01
CA LEU A 17 -8.61 12.64 -1.45
C LEU A 17 -7.52 11.63 -1.86
N SER A 18 -6.45 11.52 -1.08
CA SER A 18 -5.38 10.53 -1.31
C SER A 18 -5.91 9.09 -1.21
N HIS A 19 -6.74 8.77 -0.22
CA HIS A 19 -7.33 7.44 -0.09
C HIS A 19 -8.27 7.10 -1.24
N VAL A 20 -9.15 8.04 -1.62
CA VAL A 20 -10.10 7.82 -2.72
C VAL A 20 -9.36 7.64 -4.06
N SER A 21 -8.34 8.45 -4.32
CA SER A 21 -7.56 8.33 -5.56
C SER A 21 -6.79 7.01 -5.63
N ALA A 22 -6.19 6.56 -4.51
CA ALA A 22 -5.54 5.25 -4.44
C ALA A 22 -6.52 4.10 -4.71
N HIS A 23 -7.73 4.14 -4.15
CA HIS A 23 -8.77 3.14 -4.44
C HIS A 23 -9.20 3.14 -5.90
N LEU A 24 -9.47 4.32 -6.48
CA LEU A 24 -9.87 4.42 -7.89
C LEU A 24 -8.77 3.86 -8.82
N ALA A 25 -7.51 4.17 -8.54
CA ALA A 25 -6.38 3.62 -9.28
C ALA A 25 -6.29 2.09 -9.15
N ALA A 26 -6.45 1.55 -7.94
CA ALA A 26 -6.44 0.11 -7.70
C ALA A 26 -7.56 -0.62 -8.46
N PHE A 27 -8.79 -0.08 -8.43
CA PHE A 27 -9.93 -0.66 -9.16
C PHE A 27 -9.73 -0.65 -10.67
N GLU A 28 -9.19 0.45 -11.23
CA GLU A 28 -8.94 0.51 -12.67
C GLU A 28 -7.84 -0.47 -13.10
N LEU A 29 -6.77 -0.63 -12.31
CA LEU A 29 -5.75 -1.66 -12.55
C LEU A 29 -6.36 -3.07 -12.53
N LEU A 30 -7.21 -3.36 -11.56
CA LEU A 30 -7.90 -4.64 -11.47
C LEU A 30 -8.78 -4.91 -12.69
N ARG A 31 -9.56 -3.91 -13.12
CA ARG A 31 -10.44 -4.02 -14.29
C ARG A 31 -9.63 -4.32 -15.55
N GLN A 32 -8.51 -3.63 -15.74
CA GLN A 32 -7.61 -3.88 -16.86
C GLN A 32 -6.99 -5.29 -16.80
N LEU A 33 -6.61 -5.75 -15.60
CA LEU A 33 -6.05 -7.08 -15.41
C LEU A 33 -7.06 -8.17 -15.79
N ARG A 34 -8.30 -8.07 -15.28
CA ARG A 34 -9.40 -9.00 -15.64
C ARG A 34 -9.65 -9.02 -17.14
N SER A 35 -9.68 -7.86 -17.79
CA SER A 35 -9.87 -7.78 -19.25
C SER A 35 -8.72 -8.45 -20.04
N ARG A 36 -7.47 -8.27 -19.61
CA ARG A 36 -6.31 -8.93 -20.24
C ARG A 36 -6.34 -10.44 -20.07
N ILE A 37 -6.65 -10.93 -18.88
CA ILE A 37 -6.79 -12.37 -18.62
C ILE A 37 -7.92 -12.96 -19.46
N ALA A 38 -9.08 -12.31 -19.54
CA ALA A 38 -10.21 -12.77 -20.36
C ALA A 38 -9.83 -12.88 -21.85
N ARG A 39 -9.10 -11.89 -22.37
CA ARG A 39 -8.65 -11.89 -23.76
C ARG A 39 -7.63 -13.00 -24.02
N HIS A 40 -6.67 -13.16 -23.11
CA HIS A 40 -5.67 -14.22 -23.20
C HIS A 40 -6.31 -15.61 -23.18
N LEU A 41 -7.33 -15.82 -22.32
CA LEU A 41 -8.12 -17.06 -22.30
C LEU A 41 -8.85 -17.33 -23.62
N GLY A 42 -9.19 -16.31 -24.40
CA GLY A 42 -9.77 -16.47 -25.74
C GLY A 42 -8.78 -16.95 -26.81
N GLU A 43 -7.47 -16.84 -26.55
CA GLU A 43 -6.40 -17.17 -27.50
C GLU A 43 -5.69 -18.51 -27.19
N VAL A 44 -5.87 -19.07 -25.98
CA VAL A 44 -5.26 -20.35 -25.61
C VAL A 44 -5.97 -21.56 -26.26
N PRO A 45 -5.21 -22.62 -26.62
CA PRO A 45 -5.77 -23.80 -27.28
C PRO A 45 -6.71 -24.58 -26.35
N LEU A 46 -7.70 -25.26 -26.94
CA LEU A 46 -8.70 -26.09 -26.23
C LEU A 46 -8.07 -27.14 -25.28
N SER A 47 -6.86 -27.61 -25.58
CA SER A 47 -6.09 -28.52 -24.70
C SER A 47 -5.84 -27.91 -23.31
N PHE A 48 -5.70 -26.59 -23.20
CA PHE A 48 -5.52 -25.88 -21.93
C PHE A 48 -6.76 -26.02 -21.02
N PHE A 49 -7.96 -25.90 -21.59
CA PHE A 49 -9.22 -26.09 -20.88
C PHE A 49 -9.50 -27.56 -20.52
N SER A 50 -8.86 -28.50 -21.21
CA SER A 50 -8.92 -29.91 -20.82
C SER A 50 -8.01 -30.25 -19.64
N GLN A 51 -7.03 -29.38 -19.33
CA GLN A 51 -6.08 -29.55 -18.22
C GLN A 51 -6.45 -28.71 -16.99
N HIS A 52 -7.29 -27.68 -17.13
CA HIS A 52 -7.73 -26.80 -16.04
C HIS A 52 -9.25 -26.80 -15.93
N SER A 53 -9.79 -26.96 -14.71
CA SER A 53 -11.23 -26.93 -14.53
C SER A 53 -11.80 -25.51 -14.69
N SER A 54 -13.04 -25.40 -15.13
CA SER A 54 -13.77 -24.12 -15.14
C SER A 54 -13.88 -23.49 -13.75
N ALA A 55 -13.83 -24.31 -12.70
CA ALA A 55 -13.82 -23.84 -11.31
C ALA A 55 -12.50 -23.16 -10.95
N ASP A 56 -11.36 -23.72 -11.37
CA ASP A 56 -10.03 -23.14 -11.13
C ASP A 56 -9.85 -21.83 -11.88
N LEU A 57 -10.29 -21.77 -13.14
CA LEU A 57 -10.26 -20.53 -13.93
C LEU A 57 -11.12 -19.43 -13.32
N ARG A 58 -12.30 -19.78 -12.83
CA ARG A 58 -13.18 -18.84 -12.14
C ARG A 58 -12.58 -18.37 -10.82
N ARG A 59 -11.91 -19.27 -10.09
CA ARG A 59 -11.20 -18.95 -8.85
C ARG A 59 -10.06 -17.96 -9.10
N THR A 60 -9.24 -18.17 -10.12
CA THR A 60 -8.17 -17.22 -10.47
C THR A 60 -8.73 -15.86 -10.91
N MET A 61 -9.78 -15.83 -11.71
CA MET A 61 -10.42 -14.57 -12.14
C MET A 61 -11.08 -13.77 -11.01
N SER A 62 -11.62 -14.46 -10.01
CA SER A 62 -12.36 -13.86 -8.90
C SER A 62 -11.45 -13.58 -7.71
N ASP A 63 -10.87 -14.65 -7.16
CA ASP A 63 -10.22 -14.65 -5.85
C ASP A 63 -8.78 -14.16 -5.95
N ASP A 64 -8.00 -14.66 -6.92
CA ASP A 64 -6.59 -14.25 -7.08
C ASP A 64 -6.50 -12.79 -7.56
N VAL A 65 -7.34 -12.40 -8.52
CA VAL A 65 -7.41 -11.00 -8.95
C VAL A 65 -8.01 -10.09 -7.88
N GLY A 66 -8.96 -10.60 -7.07
CA GLY A 66 -9.48 -9.89 -5.91
C GLY A 66 -8.43 -9.66 -4.82
N ALA A 67 -7.54 -10.63 -4.59
CA ALA A 67 -6.42 -10.48 -3.66
C ALA A 67 -5.45 -9.36 -4.09
N LEU A 68 -5.30 -9.14 -5.40
CA LEU A 68 -4.54 -8.00 -5.93
C LEU A 68 -5.19 -6.66 -5.57
N GLU A 69 -6.51 -6.59 -5.35
CA GLU A 69 -7.18 -5.36 -4.92
C GLU A 69 -6.65 -4.91 -3.57
N GLY A 70 -6.65 -5.79 -2.57
CA GLY A 70 -6.12 -5.49 -1.25
C GLY A 70 -4.65 -5.09 -1.29
N PHE A 71 -3.88 -5.74 -2.16
CA PHE A 71 -2.48 -5.39 -2.38
C PHE A 71 -2.31 -3.98 -2.94
N PHE A 72 -3.01 -3.63 -4.03
CA PHE A 72 -2.89 -2.31 -4.66
C PHE A 72 -3.57 -1.18 -3.88
N ALA A 73 -4.66 -1.47 -3.19
CA ALA A 73 -5.48 -0.49 -2.50
C ALA A 73 -5.00 -0.18 -1.08
N HIS A 74 -4.29 -1.12 -0.44
CA HIS A 74 -3.86 -0.97 0.95
C HIS A 74 -2.37 -1.26 1.13
N SER A 75 -1.89 -2.44 0.74
CA SER A 75 -0.50 -2.83 1.01
C SER A 75 0.53 -1.95 0.31
N LEU A 76 0.30 -1.60 -0.96
CA LEU A 76 1.21 -0.75 -1.74
C LEU A 76 1.26 0.69 -1.20
N PRO A 77 0.11 1.39 -1.04
CA PRO A 77 0.10 2.74 -0.46
C PRO A 77 0.69 2.78 0.95
N ASP A 78 0.37 1.79 1.79
CA ASP A 78 0.84 1.74 3.17
C ASP A 78 2.34 1.46 3.24
N SER A 79 2.87 0.59 2.38
CA SER A 79 4.32 0.33 2.31
C SER A 79 5.09 1.57 1.88
N VAL A 80 4.59 2.30 0.88
CA VAL A 80 5.19 3.57 0.45
C VAL A 80 5.15 4.60 1.58
N SER A 81 4.01 4.72 2.28
CA SER A 81 3.87 5.62 3.42
C SER A 81 4.81 5.23 4.57
N ALA A 82 4.90 3.94 4.91
CA ALA A 82 5.78 3.42 5.95
C ALA A 82 7.27 3.63 5.63
N ALA A 83 7.65 3.60 4.36
CA ALA A 83 9.02 3.86 3.92
C ALA A 83 9.37 5.36 3.91
N ILE A 84 8.42 6.23 3.51
CA ILE A 84 8.68 7.66 3.28
C ILE A 84 8.40 8.52 4.52
N MET A 85 7.32 8.25 5.26
CA MET A 85 6.89 9.10 6.38
C MET A 85 7.92 9.20 7.50
N PRO A 86 8.55 8.10 7.98
CA PRO A 86 9.55 8.19 9.05
C PRO A 86 10.76 9.06 8.69
N PRO A 87 11.49 8.83 7.57
CA PRO A 87 12.64 9.66 7.22
C PRO A 87 12.24 11.10 6.89
N LEU A 88 11.08 11.33 6.28
CA LEU A 88 10.60 12.70 6.03
C LEU A 88 10.34 13.45 7.34
N THR A 89 9.61 12.82 8.26
CA THR A 89 9.29 13.40 9.58
C THR A 89 10.56 13.66 10.37
N LEU A 90 11.51 12.72 10.34
CA LEU A 90 12.78 12.86 11.02
C LEU A 90 13.62 14.00 10.43
N THR A 91 13.63 14.15 9.11
CA THR A 91 14.32 15.25 8.42
C THR A 91 13.75 16.61 8.85
N VAL A 92 12.42 16.74 8.86
CA VAL A 92 11.75 17.95 9.34
C VAL A 92 12.08 18.21 10.81
N LEU A 93 12.07 17.18 11.66
CA LEU A 93 12.39 17.31 13.07
C LEU A 93 13.84 17.74 13.29
N PHE A 94 14.79 17.24 12.51
CA PHE A 94 16.19 17.70 12.54
C PHE A 94 16.35 19.18 12.20
N ILE A 95 15.55 19.69 11.25
CA ILE A 95 15.56 21.11 10.87
C ILE A 95 14.98 21.99 12.00
N VAL A 96 13.94 21.51 12.68
CA VAL A 96 13.28 22.24 13.78
C VAL A 96 14.11 22.21 15.06
N ASP A 97 14.51 21.02 15.50
CA ASP A 97 15.34 20.81 16.69
C ASP A 97 16.10 19.48 16.60
N TRP A 98 17.39 19.57 16.27
CA TRP A 98 18.27 18.40 16.15
C TRP A 98 18.47 17.64 17.47
N ARG A 99 18.34 18.29 18.63
CA ARG A 99 18.48 17.62 19.94
C ARG A 99 17.28 16.73 20.19
N LEU A 100 16.08 17.23 19.87
CA LEU A 100 14.85 16.45 19.96
C LEU A 100 14.84 15.30 18.96
N ALA A 101 15.33 15.53 17.73
CA ALA A 101 15.47 14.48 16.72
C ALA A 101 16.38 13.33 17.19
N LEU A 102 17.55 13.63 17.75
CA LEU A 102 18.45 12.62 18.31
C LEU A 102 17.83 11.88 19.49
N ALA A 103 17.10 12.58 20.37
CA ALA A 103 16.38 11.95 21.48
C ALA A 103 15.30 10.96 20.99
N CYS A 104 14.63 11.24 19.87
CA CYS A 104 13.68 10.33 19.25
C CYS A 104 14.33 9.12 18.56
N ILE A 105 15.55 9.27 18.01
CA ILE A 105 16.28 8.18 17.36
C ILE A 105 16.97 7.27 18.38
N ALA A 106 17.48 7.81 19.48
CA ALA A 106 18.29 7.08 20.46
C ALA A 106 17.67 5.76 20.97
N PRO A 107 16.34 5.62 21.16
CA PRO A 107 15.72 4.35 21.54
C PRO A 107 15.74 3.28 20.44
N LEU A 108 15.78 3.65 19.15
CA LEU A 108 15.74 2.71 18.03
C LEU A 108 16.90 1.70 18.02
N PRO A 109 18.19 2.11 18.08
CA PRO A 109 19.29 1.15 18.13
C PRO A 109 19.25 0.31 19.41
N LEU A 110 18.77 0.88 20.52
CA LEU A 110 18.67 0.19 21.81
C LEU A 110 17.59 -0.90 21.78
N ALA A 111 16.44 -0.60 21.16
CA ALA A 111 15.37 -1.56 20.91
C ALA A 111 15.80 -2.65 19.92
N PHE A 112 16.54 -2.29 18.85
CA PHE A 112 17.05 -3.26 17.90
C PHE A 112 18.06 -4.22 18.53
N LEU A 113 18.98 -3.70 19.36
CA LEU A 113 19.91 -4.53 20.13
C LEU A 113 19.18 -5.44 21.12
N ALA A 114 18.17 -4.93 21.84
CA ALA A 114 17.37 -5.73 22.75
C ALA A 114 16.63 -6.86 22.01
N GLN A 115 16.09 -6.59 20.83
CA GLN A 115 15.41 -7.58 20.01
C GLN A 115 16.38 -8.64 19.46
N MET A 116 17.60 -8.25 19.04
CA MET A 116 18.63 -9.21 18.64
C MET A 116 19.13 -10.08 19.79
N LEU A 117 19.13 -9.58 21.03
CA LEU A 117 19.52 -10.35 22.22
C LEU A 117 18.43 -11.32 22.69
N MET A 118 17.18 -11.08 22.32
CA MET A 118 16.02 -11.92 22.69
C MET A 118 15.77 -13.05 21.68
N VAL A 119 16.33 -12.95 20.46
CA VAL A 119 16.33 -13.97 19.40
C VAL A 119 17.54 -14.89 19.58
#